data_AF-A0A9X9AC38-F1
#
_entry.id   AF-A0A9X9AC38-F1
#
_cell.length_a   1.000
_cell.length_b   1.000
_cell.length_c   1.000
_cell.angle_alpha   90.00
_cell.angle_beta   90.00
_cell.angle_gamma   90.00
#
_symmetry.space_group_name_H-M   'P 1'
#
loop_
_entity.id
_entity.type
_entity.pdbx_description
1 polymer ?
#
loop_
_entity_poly.entity_id
_entity_poly.type
_entity_poly.pdbx_seq_one_letter_code
_entity_poly.pdbx_strand_id
1 'polypeptide(L)'
;MDSIRGISSLVVMIGHHLMIFSAFQNYSYEDNKPFVVYLLKETPARLIFSSGNESVIIFFVLSGFVLYESIQKNYSSYGSYLLKRICRIYIPYIVAIIIAIICQATISENGISYLSEWFNRSWTIESSSSLIAQHILLVGKYNTDAYNGVIWSLVHEMRISIIFPLILMICLRKTLRCSLLLLFSFSICSVVILFLFRSGLTLTSYALTLHYTVLFLLGALVAKYKNNLIVFYSNCTKNTKIAWFLFASLLFMYEGLIG
;
A
#
# COMPACT_ATOMS: atom_id res chain seq x y z
N MET A 1 9.28 14.58 -0.70
CA MET A 1 9.04 13.14 -0.93
C MET A 1 9.27 12.36 0.35
N ASP A 2 10.45 12.48 0.97
CA ASP A 2 10.80 11.72 2.17
C ASP A 2 9.93 12.07 3.39
N SER A 3 9.56 13.34 3.55
CA SER A 3 8.66 13.77 4.63
C SER A 3 7.27 13.12 4.56
N ILE A 4 6.70 12.98 3.34
CA ILE A 4 5.39 12.35 3.16
C ILE A 4 5.47 10.86 3.51
N ARG A 5 6.55 10.17 3.06
CA ARG A 5 6.79 8.77 3.41
C ARG A 5 6.95 8.57 4.91
N GLY A 6 7.68 9.48 5.57
CA GLY A 6 7.86 9.45 7.03
C GLY A 6 6.54 9.57 7.78
N ILE A 7 5.70 10.55 7.42
CA ILE A 7 4.38 10.74 8.02
C ILE A 7 3.49 9.51 7.76
N SER A 8 3.43 9.01 6.51
CA SER A 8 2.66 7.81 6.19
C SER A 8 3.15 6.58 6.96
N SER A 9 4.46 6.39 7.14
CA SER A 9 4.98 5.27 7.93
C SER A 9 4.61 5.37 9.41
N LEU A 10 4.55 6.58 9.97
CA LEU A 10 4.13 6.80 11.35
C LEU A 10 2.65 6.47 11.53
N VAL A 11 1.79 6.92 10.59
CA VAL A 11 0.34 6.59 10.60
C VAL A 11 0.11 5.09 10.48
N VAL A 12 0.84 4.40 9.60
CA VAL A 12 0.79 2.92 9.47
C VAL A 12 1.21 2.23 10.77
N MET A 13 2.29 2.69 11.40
CA MET A 13 2.77 2.13 12.66
C MET A 13 1.75 2.32 13.81
N ILE A 14 1.17 3.52 13.93
CA ILE A 14 0.12 3.80 14.93
C ILE A 14 -1.11 2.92 14.66
N GLY A 15 -1.55 2.82 13.41
CA GLY A 15 -2.69 1.98 13.02
C GLY A 15 -2.48 0.52 13.38
N HIS A 16 -1.32 -0.06 13.02
CA HIS A 16 -1.01 -1.45 13.38
C HIS A 16 -0.86 -1.66 14.89
N HIS A 17 -0.29 -0.69 15.61
CA HIS A 17 -0.21 -0.77 17.07
C HIS A 17 -1.61 -0.81 17.70
N LEU A 18 -2.53 0.02 17.22
CA LEU A 18 -3.92 -0.01 17.68
C LEU A 18 -4.60 -1.34 17.34
N MET A 19 -4.39 -1.88 16.13
CA MET A 19 -4.95 -3.18 15.71
C MET A 19 -4.54 -4.38 16.57
N ILE A 20 -3.50 -4.27 17.40
CA ILE A 20 -3.15 -5.30 18.41
C ILE A 20 -4.29 -5.49 19.42
N PHE A 21 -5.04 -4.44 19.72
CA PHE A 21 -6.19 -4.50 20.61
C PHE A 21 -7.46 -4.88 19.84
N SER A 22 -8.22 -5.83 20.37
CA SER A 22 -9.47 -6.33 19.75
C SER A 22 -10.49 -5.22 19.43
N ALA A 23 -10.54 -4.16 20.25
CA ALA A 23 -11.39 -3.00 20.01
C ALA A 23 -11.13 -2.32 18.64
N PHE A 24 -9.88 -2.34 18.18
CA PHE A 24 -9.41 -1.65 16.98
C PHE A 24 -9.12 -2.60 15.81
N GLN A 25 -9.28 -3.91 15.97
CA GLN A 25 -9.03 -4.89 14.91
C GLN A 25 -9.90 -4.66 13.66
N ASN A 26 -11.20 -4.39 13.85
CA ASN A 26 -12.14 -4.17 12.75
C ASN A 26 -12.08 -2.72 12.27
N TYR A 27 -12.27 -2.48 10.98
CA TYR A 27 -12.24 -1.12 10.42
C TYR A 27 -13.46 -0.27 10.82
N SER A 28 -14.64 -0.88 10.88
CA SER A 28 -15.86 -0.20 11.30
C SER A 28 -15.96 -0.12 12.83
N TYR A 29 -16.61 0.93 13.32
CA TYR A 29 -17.09 0.99 14.69
C TYR A 29 -18.25 -0.01 14.88
N GLU A 30 -18.27 -0.68 16.03
CA GLU A 30 -19.36 -1.54 16.47
C GLU A 30 -20.00 -0.89 17.70
N ASP A 31 -21.33 -0.85 17.75
CA ASP A 31 -22.10 -0.08 18.75
C ASP A 31 -21.74 -0.41 20.21
N ASN A 32 -21.20 -1.60 20.47
CA ASN A 32 -20.83 -2.07 21.82
C ASN A 32 -19.45 -1.60 22.31
N LYS A 33 -18.74 -0.75 21.55
CA LYS A 33 -17.39 -0.29 21.91
C LYS A 33 -17.41 1.06 22.67
N PRO A 34 -16.33 1.42 23.39
CA PRO A 34 -16.25 2.71 24.07
C PRO A 34 -16.33 3.89 23.10
N PHE A 35 -16.91 5.01 23.52
CA PHE A 35 -17.00 6.26 22.74
C PHE A 35 -15.64 6.76 22.21
N VAL A 36 -14.55 6.49 22.92
CA VAL A 36 -13.19 6.82 22.46
C VAL A 36 -12.85 6.11 21.15
N VAL A 37 -13.32 4.88 20.95
CA VAL A 37 -13.11 4.13 19.70
C VAL A 37 -13.88 4.78 18.55
N TYR A 38 -15.11 5.25 18.80
CA TYR A 38 -15.89 6.02 17.83
C TYR A 38 -15.14 7.30 17.44
N LEU A 39 -14.65 8.06 18.42
CA LEU A 39 -13.89 9.28 18.18
C LEU A 39 -12.68 9.01 17.27
N LEU A 40 -11.94 7.94 17.52
CA LEU A 40 -10.72 7.63 16.76
C LEU A 40 -10.96 7.04 15.36
N LYS A 41 -12.11 6.38 15.13
CA LYS A 41 -12.40 5.70 13.84
C LYS A 41 -13.33 6.47 12.90
N GLU A 42 -14.30 7.17 13.44
CA GLU A 42 -15.39 7.77 12.66
C GLU A 42 -15.24 9.30 12.49
N THR A 43 -14.37 9.94 13.29
CA THR A 43 -14.11 11.38 13.18
C THR A 43 -12.82 11.67 12.40
N PRO A 44 -12.48 12.94 12.09
CA PRO A 44 -11.23 13.29 11.42
C PRO A 44 -9.96 12.78 12.11
N ALA A 45 -10.02 12.38 13.38
CA ALA A 45 -8.93 11.69 14.07
C ALA A 45 -8.49 10.39 13.35
N ARG A 46 -9.40 9.76 12.59
CA ARG A 46 -9.14 8.57 11.78
C ARG A 46 -7.91 8.69 10.89
N LEU A 47 -7.68 9.88 10.33
CA LEU A 47 -6.53 10.19 9.47
C LEU A 47 -5.19 9.76 10.08
N ILE A 48 -5.08 9.78 11.40
CA ILE A 48 -3.86 9.44 12.14
C ILE A 48 -3.95 8.04 12.75
N PHE A 49 -5.13 7.65 13.24
CA PHE A 49 -5.26 6.48 14.11
C PHE A 49 -5.79 5.22 13.42
N SER A 50 -6.47 5.33 12.28
CA SER A 50 -7.13 4.17 11.65
C SER A 50 -6.95 4.11 10.13
N SER A 51 -6.18 5.03 9.53
CA SER A 51 -5.95 5.10 8.08
C SER A 51 -4.68 4.36 7.61
N GLY A 52 -4.50 3.13 8.09
CA GLY A 52 -3.34 2.30 7.75
C GLY A 52 -3.31 1.90 6.27
N ASN A 53 -4.42 1.38 5.75
CA ASN A 53 -4.55 0.96 4.34
C ASN A 53 -4.42 2.16 3.38
N GLU A 54 -5.05 3.28 3.72
CA GLU A 54 -5.03 4.52 2.94
C GLU A 54 -3.60 5.09 2.89
N SER A 55 -2.84 4.95 3.97
CA SER A 55 -1.42 5.32 3.98
C SER A 55 -0.57 4.41 3.07
N VAL A 56 -0.93 3.12 2.92
CA VAL A 56 -0.29 2.21 1.94
C VAL A 56 -0.57 2.65 0.50
N ILE A 57 -1.77 3.17 0.21
CA ILE A 57 -2.09 3.77 -1.10
C ILE A 57 -1.12 4.92 -1.43
N ILE A 58 -0.82 5.78 -0.45
CA ILE A 58 0.18 6.85 -0.63
C ILE A 58 1.55 6.25 -0.99
N PHE A 59 2.00 5.19 -0.31
CA PHE A 59 3.26 4.52 -0.67
C PHE A 59 3.27 4.04 -2.12
N PHE A 60 2.20 3.42 -2.60
CA PHE A 60 2.10 2.98 -3.99
C PHE A 60 2.15 4.12 -5.00
N VAL A 61 1.40 5.21 -4.75
CA VAL A 61 1.44 6.41 -5.61
C VAL A 61 2.85 7.04 -5.61
N LEU A 62 3.46 7.19 -4.44
CA LEU A 62 4.81 7.76 -4.32
C LEU A 62 5.88 6.85 -4.94
N SER A 63 5.72 5.53 -4.87
CA SER A 63 6.61 4.61 -5.57
C SER A 63 6.47 4.77 -7.08
N GLY A 64 5.25 4.81 -7.62
CA GLY A 64 5.00 5.15 -9.03
C GLY A 64 5.68 6.44 -9.49
N PHE A 65 5.57 7.51 -8.69
CA PHE A 65 6.19 8.81 -8.93
C PHE A 65 7.73 8.71 -9.02
N VAL A 66 8.36 8.10 -8.01
CA VAL A 66 9.83 7.98 -7.93
C VAL A 66 10.38 7.12 -9.06
N LEU A 67 9.66 6.08 -9.45
CA LEU A 67 10.09 5.18 -10.51
C LEU A 67 10.06 5.83 -11.87
N TYR A 68 9.01 6.59 -12.15
CA TYR A 68 8.95 7.37 -13.37
C TYR A 68 10.15 8.32 -13.46
N GLU A 69 10.43 9.08 -12.40
CA GLU A 69 11.60 9.96 -12.32
C GLU A 69 12.92 9.21 -12.48
N SER A 70 13.07 8.04 -11.84
CA SER A 70 14.29 7.23 -11.92
C SER A 70 14.54 6.74 -13.35
N ILE A 71 13.49 6.33 -14.06
CA ILE A 71 13.58 5.84 -15.44
C ILE A 71 13.88 6.99 -16.41
N GLN A 72 13.31 8.18 -16.17
CA GLN A 72 13.59 9.35 -17.01
C GLN A 72 15.00 9.92 -16.80
N LYS A 73 15.52 9.90 -15.56
CA LYS A 73 16.85 10.46 -15.23
C LYS A 73 17.99 9.53 -15.61
N ASN A 74 17.81 8.22 -15.43
CA ASN A 74 18.82 7.21 -15.73
C ASN A 74 18.32 6.31 -16.85
N TYR A 75 18.79 6.53 -18.07
CA TYR A 75 18.72 5.56 -19.18
C TYR A 75 19.61 4.34 -18.94
N SER A 76 19.80 3.94 -17.67
CA SER A 76 20.51 2.71 -17.36
C SER A 76 19.71 1.52 -17.90
N SER A 77 20.42 0.48 -18.35
CA SER A 77 19.80 -0.77 -18.77
C SER A 77 18.78 -1.25 -17.73
N TYR A 78 17.70 -1.87 -18.22
CA TYR A 78 16.62 -2.40 -17.38
C TYR A 78 17.15 -3.24 -16.20
N GLY A 79 18.23 -4.00 -16.42
CA GLY A 79 18.90 -4.79 -15.39
C GLY A 79 19.48 -3.95 -14.24
N SER A 80 20.14 -2.82 -14.52
CA SER A 80 20.68 -1.95 -13.47
C SER A 80 19.60 -1.28 -12.64
N TYR A 81 18.48 -0.88 -13.28
CA TYR A 81 17.29 -0.38 -12.58
C TYR A 81 16.73 -1.46 -11.64
N LEU A 82 16.55 -2.67 -12.17
CA LEU A 82 15.94 -3.77 -11.43
C LEU A 82 16.81 -4.19 -10.25
N LEU A 83 18.12 -4.37 -10.45
CA LEU A 83 19.05 -4.79 -9.41
C LEU A 83 19.06 -3.82 -8.22
N LYS A 84 19.18 -2.51 -8.48
CA LYS A 84 19.16 -1.49 -7.41
C LYS A 84 17.87 -1.56 -6.59
N ARG A 85 16.75 -1.81 -7.27
CA ARG A 85 15.44 -1.89 -6.62
C ARG A 85 15.26 -3.19 -5.84
N ILE A 86 15.68 -4.32 -6.41
CA ILE A 86 15.70 -5.62 -5.73
C ILE A 86 16.52 -5.50 -4.46
N CYS A 87 17.77 -5.03 -4.52
CA CYS A 87 18.60 -4.90 -3.33
C CYS A 87 17.96 -3.98 -2.29
N ARG A 88 17.39 -2.84 -2.70
CA ARG A 88 16.75 -1.88 -1.79
C ARG A 88 15.55 -2.46 -1.04
N ILE A 89 14.73 -3.29 -1.69
CA ILE A 89 13.51 -3.85 -1.09
C ILE A 89 13.82 -5.16 -0.36
N TYR A 90 14.57 -6.05 -1.03
CA TYR A 90 14.77 -7.43 -0.61
C TYR A 90 15.69 -7.56 0.60
N ILE A 91 16.73 -6.73 0.71
CA ILE A 91 17.65 -6.75 1.87
C ILE A 91 16.92 -6.47 3.19
N PRO A 92 16.23 -5.32 3.36
CA PRO A 92 15.51 -5.05 4.62
C PRO A 92 14.35 -6.03 4.84
N TYR A 93 13.70 -6.49 3.76
CA TYR A 93 12.64 -7.50 3.82
C TYR A 93 13.14 -8.82 4.41
N ILE A 94 14.25 -9.36 3.91
CA ILE A 94 14.80 -10.64 4.39
C ILE A 94 15.24 -10.54 5.85
N VAL A 95 15.82 -9.41 6.25
CA VAL A 95 16.18 -9.20 7.66
C VAL A 95 14.91 -9.22 8.53
N ALA A 96 13.86 -8.51 8.13
CA ALA A 96 12.60 -8.46 8.88
C ALA A 96 11.91 -9.83 8.97
N ILE A 97 11.86 -10.61 7.88
CA ILE A 97 11.20 -11.92 7.89
C ILE A 97 11.99 -12.95 8.70
N ILE A 98 13.33 -12.93 8.64
CA ILE A 98 14.17 -13.81 9.47
C ILE A 98 13.94 -13.52 10.95
N ILE A 99 13.92 -12.24 11.35
CA ILE A 99 13.62 -11.85 12.72
C ILE A 99 12.22 -12.34 13.13
N ALA A 100 11.21 -12.15 12.28
CA ALA A 100 9.85 -12.61 12.55
C ALA A 100 9.75 -14.14 12.75
N ILE A 101 10.41 -14.91 11.88
CA ILE A 101 10.47 -16.37 11.99
C ILE A 101 11.16 -16.82 13.28
N ILE A 102 12.30 -16.19 13.62
CA ILE A 102 13.03 -16.50 14.87
C ILE A 102 12.16 -16.18 16.09
N CYS A 103 11.52 -15.01 16.12
CA CYS A 103 10.62 -14.62 17.20
C CYS A 103 9.45 -15.60 17.33
N GLN A 104 8.80 -15.96 16.23
CA GLN A 104 7.70 -16.95 16.27
C GLN A 104 8.19 -18.30 16.80
N ALA A 105 9.33 -18.81 16.33
CA ALA A 105 9.85 -20.12 16.71
C ALA A 105 10.34 -20.19 18.17
N THR A 106 10.74 -19.07 18.78
CA THR A 106 11.34 -19.03 20.12
C THR A 106 10.43 -18.48 21.20
N ILE A 107 9.48 -17.61 20.85
CA ILE A 107 8.64 -16.87 21.81
C ILE A 107 7.17 -17.30 21.72
N SER A 108 6.71 -17.87 20.60
CA SER A 108 5.27 -18.16 20.44
C SER A 108 4.77 -19.22 21.41
N GLU A 109 3.77 -18.86 22.22
CA GLU A 109 3.04 -19.75 23.14
C GLU A 109 1.55 -19.88 22.74
N ASN A 110 1.26 -20.18 21.47
CA ASN A 110 -0.11 -20.36 20.95
C ASN A 110 -1.03 -19.12 21.02
N GLY A 111 -0.44 -17.92 21.02
CA GLY A 111 -1.15 -16.65 21.00
C GLY A 111 -1.67 -16.21 22.38
N ILE A 112 -2.19 -14.99 22.42
CA ILE A 112 -2.59 -14.29 23.64
C ILE A 112 -4.09 -13.96 23.55
N SER A 113 -4.90 -14.57 24.40
CA SER A 113 -6.38 -14.54 24.32
C SER A 113 -7.01 -13.15 24.43
N TYR A 114 -6.35 -12.20 25.10
CA TYR A 114 -6.80 -10.82 25.26
C TYR A 114 -6.35 -9.88 24.13
N LEU A 115 -5.52 -10.35 23.19
CA LEU A 115 -5.12 -9.60 22.01
C LEU A 115 -5.98 -9.96 20.78
N SER A 116 -5.89 -9.12 19.76
CA SER A 116 -6.69 -9.27 18.54
C SER A 116 -6.35 -10.56 17.77
N GLU A 117 -7.30 -11.04 16.99
CA GLU A 117 -7.07 -12.18 16.08
C GLU A 117 -6.02 -11.81 15.04
N TRP A 118 -6.03 -10.57 14.55
CA TRP A 118 -5.03 -10.06 13.61
C TRP A 118 -3.60 -10.21 14.16
N PHE A 119 -3.39 -9.87 15.43
CA PHE A 119 -2.10 -10.08 16.10
C PHE A 119 -1.79 -11.57 16.22
N ASN A 120 -2.74 -12.35 16.75
CA ASN A 120 -2.51 -13.76 17.07
C ASN A 120 -2.21 -14.63 15.85
N ARG A 121 -2.74 -14.33 14.66
CA ARG A 121 -2.48 -15.09 13.43
C ARG A 121 -0.98 -15.25 13.13
N SER A 122 -0.18 -14.20 13.34
CA SER A 122 1.28 -14.26 13.11
C SER A 122 2.04 -15.07 14.16
N TRP A 123 1.39 -15.53 15.21
CA TRP A 123 1.98 -16.37 16.24
C TRP A 123 1.45 -17.81 16.21
N THR A 124 0.23 -18.02 15.71
CA THR A 124 -0.46 -19.32 15.76
C THR A 124 -0.48 -20.10 14.46
N ILE A 125 -0.28 -19.44 13.30
CA ILE A 125 -0.25 -20.14 12.01
C ILE A 125 1.02 -21.01 11.94
N GLU A 126 0.83 -22.30 11.67
CA GLU A 126 1.93 -23.25 11.60
C GLU A 126 2.94 -22.92 10.50
N SER A 127 4.22 -22.88 10.88
CA SER A 127 5.33 -22.71 9.96
C SER A 127 5.61 -24.02 9.20
N SER A 128 5.64 -23.95 7.87
CA SER A 128 6.08 -25.06 7.01
C SER A 128 7.26 -24.64 6.13
N SER A 129 8.09 -25.60 5.72
CA SER A 129 9.26 -25.34 4.85
C SER A 129 8.86 -24.72 3.51
N SER A 130 7.71 -25.14 2.96
CA SER A 130 7.15 -24.56 1.74
C SER A 130 6.73 -23.09 1.93
N LEU A 131 6.14 -22.76 3.07
CA LEU A 131 5.74 -21.39 3.41
C LEU A 131 6.97 -20.48 3.60
N ILE A 132 8.03 -20.98 4.24
CA ILE A 132 9.30 -20.24 4.38
C ILE A 132 9.91 -19.98 3.00
N ALA A 133 9.96 -21.00 2.12
CA ALA A 133 10.47 -20.85 0.77
C ALA A 133 9.65 -19.82 -0.04
N GLN A 134 8.33 -19.81 0.10
CA GLN A 134 7.45 -18.81 -0.54
C GLN A 134 7.74 -17.38 -0.04
N HIS A 135 7.97 -17.20 1.26
CA HIS A 135 8.36 -15.91 1.82
C HIS A 135 9.74 -15.47 1.30
N ILE A 136 10.72 -16.36 1.23
CA ILE A 136 12.03 -16.03 0.66
C ILE A 136 11.86 -15.56 -0.80
N LEU A 137 10.99 -16.17 -1.61
CA LEU A 137 10.80 -15.75 -3.00
C LEU A 137 10.14 -14.37 -3.15
N LEU A 138 9.41 -13.87 -2.15
CA LEU A 138 8.69 -12.58 -2.10
C LEU A 138 7.58 -12.38 -3.16
N VAL A 139 7.71 -12.91 -4.38
CA VAL A 139 6.88 -12.58 -5.55
C VAL A 139 5.66 -13.50 -5.70
N GLY A 140 5.61 -14.65 -5.02
CA GLY A 140 4.52 -15.63 -5.16
C GLY A 140 3.21 -15.26 -4.45
N LYS A 141 2.15 -16.07 -4.64
CA LYS A 141 0.91 -16.00 -3.86
C LYS A 141 1.04 -16.91 -2.63
N TYR A 142 1.06 -16.32 -1.44
CA TYR A 142 1.22 -17.03 -0.17
C TYR A 142 0.55 -16.28 0.98
N ASN A 143 0.43 -16.94 2.13
CA ASN A 143 -0.18 -16.37 3.32
C ASN A 143 0.84 -15.53 4.10
N THR A 144 0.71 -14.20 4.02
CA THR A 144 1.58 -13.26 4.74
C THR A 144 1.28 -13.18 6.23
N ASP A 145 0.05 -13.53 6.64
CA ASP A 145 -0.37 -13.44 8.05
C ASP A 145 0.44 -14.37 8.94
N ALA A 146 1.11 -15.38 8.36
CA ALA A 146 1.87 -16.38 9.10
C ALA A 146 3.06 -15.83 9.89
N TYR A 147 3.72 -14.78 9.39
CA TYR A 147 4.90 -14.21 10.07
C TYR A 147 4.78 -12.70 10.22
N ASN A 148 4.31 -12.02 9.18
CA ASN A 148 4.15 -10.57 9.19
C ASN A 148 3.10 -10.16 8.15
N GLY A 149 1.89 -9.93 8.66
CA GLY A 149 0.73 -9.52 7.86
C GLY A 149 0.84 -8.16 7.18
N VAL A 150 1.94 -7.41 7.31
CA VAL A 150 2.14 -6.10 6.65
C VAL A 150 2.90 -6.23 5.31
N ILE A 151 3.57 -7.36 5.11
CA ILE A 151 4.48 -7.61 3.98
C ILE A 151 3.75 -7.71 2.63
N TRP A 152 2.44 -7.97 2.61
CA TRP A 152 1.66 -8.07 1.37
C TRP A 152 1.87 -6.86 0.45
N SER A 153 2.03 -5.66 1.01
CA SER A 153 2.26 -4.43 0.25
C SER A 153 3.59 -4.47 -0.53
N LEU A 154 4.66 -5.00 0.08
CA LEU A 154 5.99 -5.16 -0.55
C LEU A 154 5.96 -6.18 -1.70
N VAL A 155 5.15 -7.23 -1.57
CA VAL A 155 4.95 -8.22 -2.65
C VAL A 155 4.44 -7.53 -3.92
N HIS A 156 3.40 -6.71 -3.79
CA HIS A 156 2.87 -5.96 -4.93
C HIS A 156 3.86 -4.92 -5.42
N GLU A 157 4.52 -4.20 -4.52
CA GLU A 157 5.52 -3.23 -4.92
C GLU A 157 6.60 -3.89 -5.79
N MET A 158 7.14 -5.03 -5.37
CA MET A 158 8.16 -5.78 -6.10
C MET A 158 7.64 -6.31 -7.45
N ARG A 159 6.45 -6.91 -7.49
CA ARG A 159 5.83 -7.37 -8.75
C ARG A 159 5.66 -6.23 -9.75
N ILE A 160 5.07 -5.13 -9.28
CA ILE A 160 4.84 -3.94 -10.12
C ILE A 160 6.19 -3.41 -10.57
N SER A 161 7.21 -3.40 -9.72
CA SER A 161 8.57 -2.95 -10.06
C SER A 161 9.16 -3.56 -11.32
N ILE A 162 8.99 -4.87 -11.44
CA ILE A 162 9.50 -5.67 -12.55
C ILE A 162 8.80 -5.24 -13.83
N ILE A 163 7.47 -5.21 -13.83
CA ILE A 163 6.67 -4.91 -15.02
C ILE A 163 6.59 -3.41 -15.35
N PHE A 164 6.92 -2.53 -14.39
CA PHE A 164 6.64 -1.09 -14.46
C PHE A 164 7.16 -0.40 -15.73
N PRO A 165 8.42 -0.60 -16.17
CA PRO A 165 8.93 0.07 -17.37
C PRO A 165 8.11 -0.27 -18.62
N LEU A 166 7.67 -1.52 -18.78
CA LEU A 166 6.84 -1.95 -19.90
C LEU A 166 5.46 -1.29 -19.86
N ILE A 167 4.85 -1.20 -18.68
CA ILE A 167 3.54 -0.57 -18.51
C ILE A 167 3.62 0.93 -18.79
N LEU A 168 4.69 1.62 -18.37
CA LEU A 168 4.88 3.03 -18.68
C LEU A 168 4.93 3.29 -20.20
N MET A 169 5.60 2.43 -20.96
CA MET A 169 5.68 2.55 -22.42
C MET A 169 4.29 2.47 -23.08
N ILE A 170 3.40 1.66 -22.53
CA ILE A 170 2.04 1.46 -23.06
C ILE A 170 1.10 2.60 -22.61
N CYS A 171 1.11 2.93 -21.32
CA CYS A 171 0.11 3.78 -20.68
C CYS A 171 0.44 5.29 -20.74
N LEU A 172 1.71 5.70 -20.67
CA LEU A 172 2.08 7.12 -20.67
C LEU A 172 2.43 7.64 -22.06
N ARG A 173 1.44 7.63 -22.95
CA ARG A 173 1.52 8.13 -24.34
C ARG A 173 1.83 9.64 -24.40
N LYS A 174 2.19 10.15 -25.59
CA LYS A 174 2.63 11.55 -25.78
C LYS A 174 1.62 12.59 -25.26
N THR A 175 0.32 12.34 -25.36
CA THR A 175 -0.73 13.27 -24.93
C THR A 175 -1.32 12.90 -23.57
N LEU A 176 -1.70 13.92 -22.79
CA LEU A 176 -2.37 13.76 -21.49
C LEU A 176 -3.70 13.00 -21.65
N ARG A 177 -4.51 13.37 -22.64
CA ARG A 177 -5.82 12.76 -22.90
C ARG A 177 -5.73 11.24 -23.10
N CYS A 178 -4.81 10.77 -23.95
CA CYS A 178 -4.62 9.34 -24.16
C CYS A 178 -4.12 8.63 -22.90
N SER A 179 -3.24 9.27 -22.12
CA SER A 179 -2.75 8.71 -20.87
C SER A 179 -3.88 8.56 -19.84
N LEU A 180 -4.75 9.56 -19.71
CA LEU A 180 -5.91 9.54 -18.82
C LEU A 180 -6.95 8.49 -19.26
N LEU A 181 -7.24 8.39 -20.57
CA LEU A 181 -8.15 7.38 -21.10
C LEU A 181 -7.64 5.96 -20.81
N LEU A 182 -6.36 5.69 -21.05
CA LEU A 182 -5.77 4.38 -20.76
C LEU A 182 -5.79 4.06 -19.27
N LEU A 183 -5.46 5.03 -18.41
CA LEU A 183 -5.55 4.90 -16.95
C LEU A 183 -6.97 4.57 -16.50
N PHE A 184 -7.96 5.29 -17.03
CA PHE A 184 -9.37 5.08 -16.70
C PHE A 184 -9.86 3.70 -17.15
N SER A 185 -9.55 3.29 -18.39
CA SER A 185 -9.87 1.95 -18.89
C SER A 185 -9.19 0.85 -18.07
N PHE A 186 -7.93 1.05 -17.67
CA PHE A 186 -7.20 0.09 -16.83
C PHE A 186 -7.78 -0.01 -15.43
N SER A 187 -8.19 1.13 -14.85
CA SER A 187 -8.90 1.20 -13.57
C SER A 187 -10.22 0.42 -13.62
N ILE A 188 -11.08 0.69 -14.61
CA ILE A 188 -12.36 -0.03 -14.79
C ILE A 188 -12.11 -1.53 -14.93
N CYS A 189 -11.18 -1.93 -15.80
CA CYS A 189 -10.85 -3.34 -16.01
C CYS A 189 -10.41 -4.01 -14.69
N SER A 190 -9.55 -3.35 -13.91
CA SER A 190 -9.11 -3.86 -12.61
C SER A 190 -10.27 -4.06 -11.63
N VAL A 191 -11.21 -3.12 -11.57
CA VAL A 191 -12.39 -3.19 -10.69
C VAL A 191 -13.33 -4.31 -11.11
N VAL A 192 -13.57 -4.45 -12.43
CA VAL A 192 -14.41 -5.54 -12.97
C VAL A 192 -13.78 -6.90 -12.63
N ILE A 193 -12.46 -7.06 -12.79
CA ILE A 193 -11.77 -8.29 -12.41
C ILE A 193 -11.93 -8.57 -10.91
N LEU A 194 -11.72 -7.58 -10.05
CA LEU A 194 -11.90 -7.75 -8.59
C LEU A 194 -13.34 -8.14 -8.23
N PHE A 195 -14.33 -7.55 -8.91
CA PHE A 195 -15.73 -7.87 -8.70
C PHE A 195 -16.05 -9.33 -9.11
N LEU A 196 -15.57 -9.76 -10.28
CA LEU A 196 -15.81 -11.11 -10.80
C LEU A 196 -15.12 -12.21 -9.96
N PHE A 197 -13.94 -11.93 -9.40
CA PHE A 197 -13.14 -12.90 -8.66
C PHE A 197 -13.19 -12.71 -7.13
N ARG A 198 -14.19 -11.95 -6.62
CA ARG A 198 -14.28 -11.52 -5.21
C ARG A 198 -14.10 -12.66 -4.20
N SER A 199 -14.66 -13.84 -4.47
CA SER A 199 -14.67 -14.99 -3.57
C SER A 199 -13.31 -15.68 -3.36
N GLY A 200 -12.31 -15.41 -4.22
CA GLY A 200 -10.99 -16.06 -4.19
C GLY A 200 -9.81 -15.12 -3.92
N LEU A 201 -10.08 -13.87 -3.53
CA LEU A 201 -9.05 -12.85 -3.34
C LEU A 201 -8.30 -13.09 -2.03
N THR A 202 -6.99 -13.36 -2.15
CA THR A 202 -6.03 -13.28 -1.05
C THR A 202 -5.28 -11.96 -1.11
N LEU A 203 -4.71 -11.51 0.01
CA LEU A 203 -3.92 -10.26 0.08
C LEU A 203 -2.82 -10.22 -0.98
N THR A 204 -2.12 -11.34 -1.23
CA THR A 204 -1.05 -11.44 -2.24
C THR A 204 -1.53 -11.84 -3.65
N SER A 205 -2.82 -11.70 -3.96
CA SER A 205 -3.37 -12.10 -5.26
C SER A 205 -2.83 -11.28 -6.44
N TYR A 206 -2.75 -11.91 -7.62
CA TYR A 206 -2.33 -11.20 -8.84
C TYR A 206 -3.37 -10.19 -9.32
N ALA A 207 -4.66 -10.44 -9.08
CA ALA A 207 -5.73 -9.48 -9.37
C ALA A 207 -5.56 -8.16 -8.60
N LEU A 208 -5.21 -8.23 -7.30
CA LEU A 208 -4.86 -7.03 -6.52
C LEU A 208 -3.60 -6.33 -7.06
N THR A 209 -2.63 -7.09 -7.59
CA THR A 209 -1.44 -6.49 -8.21
C THR A 209 -1.82 -5.62 -9.41
N LEU A 210 -2.77 -6.06 -10.24
CA LEU A 210 -3.29 -5.26 -11.35
C LEU A 210 -3.98 -3.98 -10.85
N HIS A 211 -4.78 -4.10 -9.79
CA HIS A 211 -5.42 -2.95 -9.17
C HIS A 211 -4.40 -1.92 -8.64
N TYR A 212 -3.41 -2.36 -7.86
CA TYR A 212 -2.39 -1.46 -7.33
C TYR A 212 -1.46 -0.89 -8.41
N THR A 213 -1.32 -1.56 -9.56
CA THR A 213 -0.61 -0.99 -10.72
C THR A 213 -1.23 0.32 -11.18
N VAL A 214 -2.57 0.48 -11.08
CA VAL A 214 -3.27 1.74 -11.41
C VAL A 214 -2.74 2.89 -10.55
N LEU A 215 -2.52 2.66 -9.24
CA LEU A 215 -2.00 3.67 -8.31
C LEU A 215 -0.56 4.07 -8.64
N PHE A 216 0.27 3.10 -9.02
CA PHE A 216 1.63 3.37 -9.50
C PHE A 216 1.61 4.21 -10.78
N LEU A 217 0.70 3.91 -11.72
CA LEU A 217 0.58 4.69 -12.95
C LEU A 217 0.03 6.10 -12.69
N LEU A 218 -0.87 6.27 -11.72
CA LEU A 218 -1.31 7.59 -11.26
C LEU A 218 -0.13 8.39 -10.74
N GLY A 219 0.71 7.80 -9.88
CA GLY A 219 1.95 8.43 -9.41
C GLY A 219 2.90 8.82 -10.54
N ALA A 220 3.04 7.95 -11.54
CA ALA A 220 3.86 8.22 -12.72
C ALA A 220 3.31 9.38 -13.58
N LEU A 221 1.98 9.46 -13.73
CA LEU A 221 1.33 10.56 -14.43
C LEU A 221 1.56 11.89 -13.70
N VAL A 222 1.41 11.89 -12.37
CA VAL A 222 1.70 13.07 -11.53
C VAL A 222 3.16 13.50 -11.71
N ALA A 223 4.11 12.56 -11.74
CA ALA A 223 5.51 12.86 -11.99
C ALA A 223 5.76 13.48 -13.38
N LYS A 224 5.14 12.92 -14.42
CA LYS A 224 5.22 13.42 -15.79
C LYS A 224 4.78 14.88 -15.94
N TYR A 225 3.72 15.28 -15.22
CA TYR A 225 3.17 16.63 -15.28
C TYR A 225 3.49 17.49 -14.04
N LYS A 226 4.49 17.10 -13.24
CA LYS A 226 4.79 17.74 -11.95
C LYS A 226 5.02 19.25 -12.07
N ASN A 227 5.76 19.69 -13.10
CA ASN A 227 6.10 21.11 -13.27
C ASN A 227 4.84 21.93 -13.56
N ASN A 228 3.96 21.43 -14.43
CA ASN A 228 2.68 22.07 -14.74
C ASN A 228 1.77 22.14 -13.51
N LEU A 229 1.74 21.07 -12.70
CA LEU A 229 0.96 21.03 -11.46
C LEU A 229 1.49 22.02 -10.41
N ILE A 230 2.81 22.17 -10.29
CA ILE A 230 3.43 23.14 -9.38
C ILE A 230 3.05 24.57 -9.78
N VAL A 231 3.16 24.91 -11.07
CA VAL A 231 2.79 26.24 -11.59
C VAL A 231 1.30 26.51 -11.41
N PHE A 232 0.44 25.52 -11.67
CA PHE A 232 -1.00 25.64 -11.44
C PHE A 232 -1.31 25.89 -9.96
N TYR A 233 -0.70 25.12 -9.06
CA TYR A 233 -0.93 25.25 -7.63
C TYR A 233 -0.34 26.55 -7.05
N SER A 234 0.80 27.03 -7.56
CA SER A 234 1.37 28.31 -7.11
C SER A 234 0.45 29.49 -7.43
N ASN A 235 -0.24 29.44 -8.58
CA ASN A 235 -1.15 30.49 -9.05
C ASN A 235 -2.53 30.47 -8.36
N CYS A 236 -2.82 29.45 -7.57
CA CYS A 236 -4.08 29.34 -6.83
C CYS A 236 -4.13 30.29 -5.62
N THR A 237 -5.29 30.87 -5.36
CA THR A 237 -5.56 31.69 -4.16
C THR A 237 -5.52 30.83 -2.89
N LYS A 238 -5.39 31.48 -1.73
CA LYS A 238 -5.39 30.78 -0.44
C LYS A 238 -6.66 29.93 -0.23
N ASN A 239 -7.82 30.47 -0.62
CA ASN A 239 -9.10 29.78 -0.46
C ASN A 239 -9.20 28.55 -1.35
N THR A 240 -8.73 28.61 -2.60
CA THR A 240 -8.73 27.43 -3.48
C THR A 240 -7.74 26.38 -3.00
N LYS A 241 -6.59 26.77 -2.43
CA LYS A 241 -5.65 25.82 -1.79
C LYS A 241 -6.28 25.10 -0.59
N ILE A 242 -7.02 25.83 0.25
CA ILE A 242 -7.76 25.24 1.38
C ILE A 242 -8.85 24.29 0.86
N ALA A 243 -9.60 24.69 -0.17
CA ALA A 243 -10.62 23.84 -0.77
C ALA A 243 -10.03 22.53 -1.34
N TRP A 244 -8.90 22.61 -2.06
CA TRP A 244 -8.18 21.43 -2.55
C TRP A 244 -7.70 20.53 -1.41
N PHE A 245 -7.20 21.12 -0.33
CA PHE A 245 -6.76 20.36 0.85
C PHE A 245 -7.92 19.61 1.50
N LEU A 246 -9.05 20.30 1.75
CA LEU A 246 -10.25 19.69 2.34
C LEU A 246 -10.82 18.59 1.45
N PHE A 247 -10.86 18.84 0.13
CA PHE A 247 -11.30 17.86 -0.85
C PHE A 247 -10.39 16.61 -0.85
N ALA A 248 -9.08 16.80 -0.82
CA ALA A 248 -8.12 15.70 -0.74
C ALA A 248 -8.25 14.91 0.58
N SER A 249 -8.44 15.59 1.72
CA SER A 249 -8.66 14.90 3.01
C SER A 249 -9.95 14.09 3.01
N LEU A 250 -11.02 14.61 2.39
CA LEU A 250 -12.30 13.90 2.31
C LEU A 250 -12.20 12.66 1.43
N LEU A 251 -11.53 12.76 0.28
CA LEU A 251 -11.25 11.60 -0.58
C LEU A 251 -10.37 10.57 0.11
N PHE A 252 -9.38 11.01 0.89
CA PHE A 252 -8.51 10.12 1.65
C PHE A 252 -9.27 9.38 2.75
N MET A 253 -10.28 10.00 3.36
CA MET A 253 -11.14 9.38 4.38
C MET A 253 -12.28 8.52 3.80
N TYR A 254 -12.48 8.51 2.47
CA TYR A 254 -13.66 7.94 1.82
C TYR A 254 -13.82 6.43 2.06
N GLU A 255 -12.74 5.66 1.98
CA GLU A 255 -12.75 4.21 2.23
C GLU A 255 -13.26 3.91 3.65
N GLY A 256 -13.00 4.84 4.57
CA GLY A 256 -13.41 4.71 5.94
C GLY A 256 -14.87 5.02 6.25
N LEU A 257 -15.48 5.89 5.46
CA LEU A 257 -16.86 6.34 5.67
C LEU A 257 -17.90 5.36 5.13
N ILE A 258 -17.50 4.44 4.24
CA ILE A 258 -18.42 3.55 3.52
C ILE A 258 -18.34 2.09 3.98
N GLY A 259 -17.30 1.71 4.74
CA GLY A 259 -17.16 0.39 5.35
C GLY A 259 -16.55 -0.66 4.43
#